data_AF-D5H228-F1
#
_entry.id   AF-D5H228-F1
#
_cell.length_a   1.000
_cell.length_b   1.000
_cell.length_c   1.000
_cell.angle_alpha   90.00
_cell.angle_beta   90.00
_cell.angle_gamma   90.00
#
_symmetry.space_group_name_H-M   'P 1'
#
loop_
_entity.id
_entity.type
_entity.pdbx_description
1 polymer ?
#
loop_
_entity_poly.entity_id
_entity_poly.type
_entity_poly.pdbx_seq_one_letter_code
_entity_poly.pdbx_strand_id
1 'polypeptide(L)'
;MAASNIRKKKHYLYSSIVEAQYHGHSFLLKLVFVSNRGNKNKYLVLATTQTKLSSEEIIQLYGRRWQIKTYFKTSKQYLALDKSQVQSYDG
;
A
#
# COMPACT_ATOMS: atom_id res chain seq x y z
N MET A 1 31.36 -10.77 18.82
CA MET A 1 30.06 -10.10 18.67
C MET A 1 29.20 -10.90 17.70
N ALA A 2 28.28 -11.72 18.20
CA ALA A 2 27.41 -12.52 17.34
C ALA A 2 26.34 -11.61 16.72
N ALA A 3 26.34 -11.47 15.39
CA ALA A 3 25.30 -10.76 14.67
C ALA A 3 23.96 -11.48 14.92
N SER A 4 23.02 -10.76 15.53
CA SER A 4 21.66 -11.25 15.75
C SER A 4 21.02 -11.57 14.40
N ASN A 5 20.85 -12.85 14.10
CA ASN A 5 20.08 -13.35 12.96
C ASN A 5 18.58 -13.10 13.22
N ILE A 6 18.17 -11.84 13.29
CA ILE A 6 16.77 -11.45 13.25
C ILE A 6 16.27 -11.86 11.87
N ARG A 7 15.65 -13.04 11.80
CA ARG A 7 14.82 -13.44 10.67
C ARG A 7 13.75 -12.36 10.53
N LYS A 8 13.93 -11.43 9.58
CA LYS A 8 12.90 -10.45 9.21
C LYS A 8 11.65 -11.25 8.87
N LYS A 9 10.66 -11.25 9.78
CA LYS A 9 9.37 -11.90 9.50
C LYS A 9 8.87 -11.35 8.18
N LYS A 10 8.60 -12.24 7.21
CA LYS A 10 7.99 -11.86 5.94
C LYS A 10 6.74 -11.02 6.25
N HIS A 11 6.68 -9.81 5.70
CA HIS A 11 5.60 -8.85 5.99
C HIS A 11 4.28 -9.20 5.29
N TYR A 12 4.19 -10.38 4.67
CA TYR A 12 3.01 -10.90 4.00
C TYR A 12 2.80 -12.36 4.35
N LEU A 13 1.54 -12.80 4.23
CA LEU A 13 1.09 -14.14 4.51
C LEU A 13 1.39 -15.07 3.32
N TYR A 14 0.87 -14.70 2.15
CA TYR A 14 1.08 -15.43 0.89
C TYR A 14 0.88 -14.51 -0.32
N SER A 15 1.28 -14.98 -1.50
CA SER A 15 0.98 -14.35 -2.77
C SER A 15 0.58 -15.39 -3.81
N SER A 16 -0.28 -15.00 -4.76
CA SER A 16 -0.74 -15.83 -5.86
C SER A 16 -0.78 -15.02 -7.15
N ILE A 17 -0.62 -15.70 -8.29
CA ILE A 17 -0.88 -15.12 -9.60
C ILE A 17 -2.22 -15.70 -10.07
N VAL A 18 -3.11 -14.81 -10.49
CA VAL A 18 -4.44 -15.15 -11.00
C VAL A 18 -4.61 -14.52 -12.38
N GLU A 19 -5.46 -15.13 -13.19
CA GLU A 19 -5.95 -14.50 -14.42
C GLU A 19 -7.25 -13.76 -14.09
N ALA A 20 -7.32 -12.50 -14.49
CA ALA A 20 -8.51 -11.67 -14.33
C ALA A 20 -9.10 -11.36 -15.71
N GLN A 21 -10.43 -11.40 -15.81
CA GLN A 21 -11.17 -10.95 -16.98
C GLN A 21 -11.87 -9.62 -16.70
N TYR A 22 -11.72 -8.69 -17.63
CA TYR A 22 -12.41 -7.40 -17.60
C TYR A 22 -12.76 -6.96 -19.02
N HIS A 23 -14.05 -6.74 -19.32
CA HIS A 23 -14.54 -6.33 -20.64
C HIS A 23 -14.02 -7.19 -21.81
N GLY A 24 -13.95 -8.51 -21.63
CA GLY A 24 -13.46 -9.44 -22.66
C GLY A 24 -11.93 -9.51 -22.80
N HIS A 25 -11.17 -8.77 -21.98
CA HIS A 25 -9.72 -8.86 -21.93
C HIS A 25 -9.26 -9.67 -20.71
N SER A 26 -8.42 -10.68 -20.96
CA SER A 26 -7.73 -11.44 -19.91
C SER A 26 -6.35 -10.86 -19.64
N PHE A 27 -5.97 -10.74 -18.37
CA PHE A 27 -4.63 -10.34 -17.96
C PHE A 27 -4.23 -10.95 -16.62
N LEU A 28 -2.93 -11.08 -16.39
CA LEU A 28 -2.40 -11.63 -15.14
C LEU A 28 -2.35 -10.56 -14.04
N LEU A 29 -2.80 -10.95 -12.86
CA LEU A 29 -2.69 -10.18 -11.63
C LEU A 29 -1.93 -10.97 -10.58
N LYS A 30 -1.00 -10.31 -9.90
CA LYS A 30 -0.39 -10.82 -8.68
C LYS A 30 -1.11 -10.23 -7.48
N LEU A 31 -1.64 -11.12 -6.64
CA LEU A 31 -2.28 -10.78 -5.37
C LEU A 31 -1.30 -11.05 -4.23
N VAL A 32 -1.14 -10.08 -3.33
CA VAL A 32 -0.27 -10.18 -2.14
C VAL A 32 -1.11 -9.92 -0.90
N PHE A 33 -1.18 -10.92 -0.01
CA PHE A 33 -1.97 -10.87 1.21
C PHE A 33 -1.09 -10.41 2.37
N VAL A 34 -1.29 -9.18 2.85
CA VAL A 34 -0.51 -8.52 3.87
C VAL A 34 -1.26 -8.59 5.20
N SER A 35 -0.62 -9.11 6.24
CA SER A 35 -1.24 -9.18 7.56
C SER A 35 -1.37 -7.78 8.18
N ASN A 36 -2.51 -7.50 8.80
CA ASN A 36 -2.68 -6.26 9.54
C ASN A 36 -1.99 -6.39 10.92
N ARG A 37 -0.96 -5.57 11.16
CA ARG A 37 -0.24 -5.57 12.45
C ARG A 37 -1.15 -5.22 13.64
N GLY A 38 -2.17 -4.38 13.44
CA GLY A 38 -3.10 -3.95 14.48
C GLY A 38 -4.28 -4.89 14.71
N ASN A 39 -4.55 -5.83 13.80
CA ASN A 39 -5.62 -6.81 13.96
C ASN A 39 -5.24 -8.12 13.26
N LYS A 40 -4.87 -9.14 14.05
CA LYS A 40 -4.35 -10.43 13.56
C LYS A 40 -5.35 -11.20 12.69
N ASN A 41 -6.65 -10.92 12.79
CA ASN A 41 -7.70 -11.55 11.99
C ASN A 41 -8.03 -10.79 10.71
N LYS A 42 -7.39 -9.63 10.47
CA LYS A 42 -7.58 -8.84 9.26
C LYS A 42 -6.33 -8.85 8.40
N TYR A 43 -6.55 -8.82 7.10
CA TYR A 43 -5.49 -8.71 6.10
C TYR A 43 -5.87 -7.65 5.06
N LEU A 44 -4.86 -7.11 4.40
CA LEU A 44 -4.97 -6.23 3.25
C LEU A 44 -4.53 -7.02 2.02
N VAL A 45 -5.29 -6.96 0.93
CA VAL A 45 -4.88 -7.55 -0.35
C VAL A 45 -4.38 -6.45 -1.27
N LEU A 46 -3.15 -6.60 -1.75
CA LEU A 46 -2.58 -5.74 -2.78
C LEU A 46 -2.63 -6.49 -4.12
N ALA A 47 -3.16 -5.84 -5.16
CA ALA A 47 -3.19 -6.39 -6.51
C ALA A 47 -2.26 -5.56 -7.42
N THR A 48 -1.51 -6.24 -8.29
CA THR A 48 -0.67 -5.59 -9.30
C THR A 48 -0.65 -6.37 -10.61
N THR A 49 -0.57 -5.66 -11.73
CA THR A 49 -0.34 -6.25 -13.06
C THR A 49 1.14 -6.56 -13.31
N GLN A 50 2.06 -6.00 -12.50
CA GLN A 50 3.49 -6.25 -12.59
C GLN A 50 3.88 -7.53 -11.82
N THR A 51 3.61 -8.68 -12.44
CA THR A 51 3.81 -10.01 -11.84
C THR A 51 5.27 -10.35 -11.49
N LYS A 52 6.22 -9.70 -12.18
CA LYS A 52 7.67 -9.89 -11.99
C LYS A 52 8.21 -9.32 -10.68
N LEU A 53 7.51 -8.37 -10.07
CA LEU A 53 7.93 -7.78 -8.79
C LEU A 53 7.80 -8.80 -7.64
N SER A 54 8.74 -8.77 -6.70
CA SER A 54 8.63 -9.52 -5.45
C SER A 54 7.48 -8.99 -4.58
N SER A 55 6.97 -9.83 -3.68
CA SER A 55 5.91 -9.43 -2.74
C SER A 55 6.36 -8.26 -1.86
N GLU A 56 7.63 -8.24 -1.45
CA GLU A 56 8.24 -7.18 -0.65
C GLU A 56 8.29 -5.84 -1.39
N GLU A 57 8.68 -5.83 -2.67
CA GLU A 57 8.69 -4.60 -3.48
C GLU A 57 7.29 -4.02 -3.67
N ILE A 58 6.30 -4.88 -3.88
CA ILE A 58 4.88 -4.48 -4.00
C ILE A 58 4.42 -3.79 -2.71
N ILE A 59 4.75 -4.36 -1.54
CA ILE A 59 4.40 -3.79 -0.23
C ILE A 59 5.11 -2.44 -0.02
N GLN A 60 6.39 -2.33 -0.39
CA GLN A 60 7.12 -1.06 -0.28
C GLN A 60 6.57 0.02 -1.21
N LEU A 61 6.20 -0.32 -2.44
CA LEU A 61 5.54 0.60 -3.39
C LEU A 61 4.20 1.09 -2.83
N TYR A 62 3.40 0.18 -2.28
CA TYR A 62 2.15 0.55 -1.62
C TYR A 62 2.39 1.49 -0.41
N GLY A 63 3.41 1.20 0.39
CA GLY A 63 3.83 2.07 1.51
C GLY A 63 4.17 3.49 1.06
N ARG A 64 4.95 3.63 -0.03
CA ARG A 64 5.27 4.95 -0.63
C ARG A 64 4.02 5.69 -1.09
N ARG A 65 3.07 5.01 -1.74
CA ARG A 65 1.77 5.61 -2.11
C ARG A 65 0.98 6.07 -0.88
N TRP A 66 0.98 5.29 0.19
CA TRP A 66 0.29 5.67 1.44
C TRP A 66 0.92 6.89 2.13
N GLN A 67 2.25 7.03 2.04
CA GLN A 67 2.96 8.20 2.59
C GLN A 67 2.47 9.51 1.96
N ILE A 68 2.20 9.53 0.65
CA ILE A 68 1.65 10.73 -0.03
C ILE A 68 0.31 11.13 0.59
N LYS A 69 -0.60 10.18 0.80
CA LYS A 69 -1.90 10.44 1.44
C LYS A 69 -1.71 10.96 2.87
N THR A 70 -0.78 10.37 3.62
CA THR A 70 -0.50 10.77 5.00
C THR A 70 0.09 12.17 5.07
N TYR A 71 0.98 12.52 4.14
CA TYR A 71 1.55 13.87 4.03
C TYR A 71 0.45 14.91 3.87
N PHE A 72 -0.43 14.76 2.87
CA PHE A 72 -1.51 15.72 2.66
C PHE A 72 -2.48 15.80 3.85
N LYS A 73 -2.75 14.68 4.53
CA LYS A 73 -3.55 14.68 5.76
C LYS A 73 -2.90 15.52 6.85
N THR A 74 -1.61 15.31 7.10
CA THR A 74 -0.85 16.06 8.12
C THR A 74 -0.75 17.54 7.75
N SER A 75 -0.46 17.87 6.48
CA SER A 75 -0.37 19.26 6.03
C SER A 75 -1.69 20.01 6.17
N LYS A 76 -2.82 19.39 5.81
CA LYS A 76 -4.15 19.99 6.00
C LYS A 76 -4.46 20.26 7.47
N GLN A 77 -4.14 19.30 8.34
CA GLN A 77 -4.35 19.44 9.78
C GLN A 77 -3.44 20.54 10.36
N TYR A 78 -2.16 20.56 9.99
CA TYR A 78 -1.18 21.55 10.47
C TYR A 78 -1.55 22.97 10.05
N LEU A 79 -2.00 23.15 8.81
CA LEU A 79 -2.40 24.45 8.25
C LEU A 79 -3.86 24.82 8.59
N ALA A 80 -4.57 23.99 9.35
CA ALA A 80 -6.01 24.14 9.64
C ALA A 80 -6.88 24.37 8.39
N LEU A 81 -6.48 23.85 7.23
CA LEU A 81 -7.19 24.03 5.95
C LEU A 81 -8.56 23.35 5.93
N ASP A 82 -8.81 22.40 6.84
CA ASP A 82 -10.13 21.81 7.02
C ASP A 82 -11.10 22.77 7.75
N LYS A 83 -10.60 23.90 8.29
CA LYS A 83 -11.38 24.91 9.02
C LYS A 83 -11.43 26.27 8.33
N SER A 84 -10.56 26.53 7.35
CA SER A 84 -10.56 27.78 6.59
C SER A 84 -11.22 27.57 5.22
N GLN A 85 -12.37 28.21 5.01
CA GLN A 85 -12.97 28.31 3.69
C GLN A 85 -12.18 29.35 2.91
N VAL A 86 -11.41 28.94 1.90
CA VAL A 86 -10.71 29.88 1.01
C VAL A 86 -11.78 30.61 0.20
N GLN A 87 -12.05 31.87 0.55
CA GLN A 87 -13.13 32.67 -0.04
C GLN A 87 -12.71 33.49 -1.28
N SER A 88 -11.43 33.54 -1.64
CA SER A 88 -10.99 34.16 -2.90
C SER A 88 -9.74 33.48 -3.43
N TYR A 89 -9.78 33.18 -4.73
CA TYR A 89 -8.70 32.63 -5.53
C TYR A 89 -8.31 33.72 -6.53
N ASP A 90 -7.20 34.40 -6.28
CA ASP A 90 -6.62 35.33 -7.25
C ASP A 90 -5.69 34.51 -8.14
N GLY A 91 -6.17 34.23 -9.35
CA GLY A 91 -5.42 33.55 -10.41
C GLY A 91 -4.40 34.46 -11.08
#